data_AF-G5E0I7-F1
#
_entry.id   AF-G5E0I7-F1
#
_cell.length_a   1.000
_cell.length_b   1.000
_cell.length_c   1.000
_cell.angle_alpha   90.00
_cell.angle_beta   90.00
_cell.angle_gamma   90.00
#
_symmetry.space_group_name_H-M   'P 1'
#
loop_
_entity.id
_entity.type
_entity.pdbx_description
1 polymer ?
#
loop_
_entity_poly.entity_id
_entity_poly.type
_entity_poly.pdbx_seq_one_letter_code
_entity_poly.pdbx_strand_id
1 'polypeptide(L)' 'EFKCDTNEAIKMKLVRFPEDIEDESMTFNPEYSHQTFGDEEVAFGYKGLQILLYYTAGNLSTMFRVKYGSKVSDKFDLVQ' A
#
# COMPACT_ATOMS: atom_id res chain seq x y z
N GLU A 1 5.13 5.50 14.39
CA GLU A 1 3.94 6.18 13.84
C GLU A 1 4.06 6.47 12.33
N PHE A 2 5.20 6.94 11.84
CA PHE A 2 5.46 7.18 10.39
C PHE A 2 6.24 6.05 9.68
N LYS A 3 6.42 4.90 10.34
CA LYS A 3 6.94 3.68 9.74
C LYS A 3 5.75 2.74 9.54
N CYS A 4 5.55 2.25 8.34
CA CYS A 4 4.48 1.32 8.00
C CYS A 4 5.10 0.03 7.45
N ASP A 5 4.63 -1.12 7.95
CA ASP A 5 4.90 -2.42 7.33
C ASP A 5 4.26 -2.42 5.94
N THR A 6 5.07 -2.68 4.91
CA THR A 6 4.64 -2.62 3.51
C THR A 6 3.90 -3.88 3.08
N ASN A 7 4.13 -5.02 3.73
CA ASN A 7 3.32 -6.22 3.52
C ASN A 7 1.87 -5.96 3.95
N GLU A 8 1.65 -5.22 5.04
CA GLU A 8 0.30 -4.83 5.48
C GLU A 8 -0.27 -3.62 4.73
N ALA A 9 0.57 -2.63 4.38
CA ALA A 9 0.12 -1.39 3.76
C ALA A 9 -0.30 -1.58 2.29
N ILE A 10 0.29 -2.54 1.57
CA ILE A 10 -0.09 -2.85 0.19
C ILE A 10 -1.38 -3.66 0.19
N LYS A 11 -2.42 -3.13 -0.47
CA LYS A 11 -3.72 -3.79 -0.64
C LYS A 11 -3.90 -4.18 -2.09
N MET A 12 -3.98 -5.48 -2.36
CA MET A 12 -4.16 -6.04 -3.68
C MET A 12 -5.57 -6.60 -3.84
N LYS A 13 -6.14 -6.46 -5.04
CA LYS A 13 -7.44 -7.04 -5.41
C LYS A 13 -7.42 -7.52 -6.86
N LEU A 14 -8.16 -8.60 -7.12
CA LEU A 14 -8.52 -9.05 -8.47
C LEU A 14 -10.01 -8.74 -8.70
N VAL A 15 -10.28 -7.63 -9.38
CA VAL A 15 -11.63 -7.06 -9.57
C VAL A 15 -12.30 -7.69 -10.78
N ARG A 16 -13.48 -8.29 -10.59
CA ARG A 16 -14.36 -8.82 -11.65
C ARG A 16 -15.56 -7.93 -11.87
N PHE A 17 -16.13 -7.42 -10.79
CA PHE A 17 -17.29 -6.55 -10.79
C PHE A 17 -17.00 -5.25 -10.02
N PRO A 18 -17.73 -4.16 -10.29
CA PRO A 18 -17.52 -2.89 -9.60
C PRO A 18 -17.63 -3.00 -8.06
N GLU A 19 -18.47 -3.89 -7.55
CA GLU A 19 -18.72 -4.08 -6.11
C GLU A 19 -17.49 -4.65 -5.39
N ASP A 20 -16.63 -5.42 -6.09
CA ASP A 20 -15.41 -6.01 -5.53
C ASP A 20 -14.41 -4.94 -5.04
N ILE A 21 -14.53 -3.70 -5.55
CA ILE A 21 -13.69 -2.56 -5.14
C ILE A 21 -13.91 -2.20 -3.67
N GLU A 22 -15.17 -2.29 -3.21
CA GLU A 22 -15.57 -1.93 -1.85
C GLU A 22 -15.62 -3.15 -0.92
N ASP A 23 -15.61 -4.37 -1.46
CA ASP A 23 -15.59 -5.61 -0.66
C ASP A 23 -14.19 -5.90 -0.11
N GLU A 24 -13.94 -5.54 1.15
CA GLU A 24 -12.67 -5.79 1.84
C GLU A 24 -12.30 -7.27 2.00
N SER A 25 -13.25 -8.20 1.91
CA SER A 25 -12.94 -9.64 1.97
C SER A 25 -12.14 -10.12 0.75
N MET A 26 -12.19 -9.36 -0.35
CA MET A 26 -11.44 -9.60 -1.58
C MET A 26 -10.02 -9.01 -1.55
N THR A 27 -9.67 -8.28 -0.48
CA THR A 27 -8.33 -7.70 -0.30
C THR A 27 -7.35 -8.78 0.16
N PHE A 28 -6.20 -8.85 -0.50
CA PHE A 28 -5.06 -9.64 -0.05
C PHE A 28 -3.79 -8.79 -0.02
N ASN A 29 -2.79 -9.32 0.68
CA ASN A 29 -1.52 -8.67 0.97
C ASN A 29 -0.37 -9.47 0.34
N PRO A 30 0.71 -8.82 -0.11
CA PRO A 30 1.90 -9.55 -0.51
C PRO A 30 2.53 -10.22 0.71
N GLU A 31 3.12 -11.40 0.51
CA GLU A 31 3.90 -12.09 1.54
C GLU A 31 5.31 -11.51 1.67
N TYR A 32 5.82 -10.92 0.60
CA TYR A 32 7.15 -10.31 0.53
C TYR A 32 7.13 -9.02 -0.27
N SER A 33 7.85 -8.02 0.24
CA SER A 33 8.01 -6.69 -0.36
C SER A 33 9.45 -6.17 -0.28
N HIS A 34 10.37 -6.94 0.32
CA HIS A 34 11.77 -6.56 0.55
C HIS A 34 12.54 -6.17 -0.71
N GLN A 35 12.21 -6.77 -1.86
CA GLN A 35 12.84 -6.42 -3.14
C GLN A 35 12.61 -4.95 -3.53
N THR A 36 11.53 -4.34 -3.02
CA THR A 36 11.18 -2.94 -3.28
C THR A 36 11.42 -2.04 -2.07
N PHE A 37 11.18 -2.53 -0.85
CA PHE A 37 11.22 -1.72 0.38
C PHE A 37 12.40 -2.04 1.30
N GLY A 38 13.35 -2.85 0.83
CA GLY A 38 14.52 -3.30 1.60
C GLY A 38 14.19 -4.38 2.61
N ASP A 39 15.22 -4.93 3.25
CA ASP A 39 15.10 -6.11 4.14
C ASP A 39 14.15 -5.90 5.34
N GLU A 40 13.92 -4.65 5.74
CA GLU A 40 12.97 -4.33 6.81
C GLU A 40 11.50 -4.34 6.34
N GLU A 41 11.24 -4.33 5.03
CA GLU A 41 9.88 -4.29 4.47
C GLU A 41 9.04 -3.11 5.01
N VAL A 42 9.69 -1.95 5.22
CA VAL A 42 9.09 -0.76 5.84
C VAL A 42 9.13 0.45 4.92
N ALA A 43 8.01 1.18 4.85
CA ALA A 43 7.94 2.51 4.27
C ALA A 43 7.95 3.57 5.39
N PHE A 44 8.89 4.51 5.30
CA PHE A 44 8.98 5.65 6.21
C PHE A 44 8.30 6.91 5.64
N GLY A 45 7.81 7.75 6.54
CA GLY A 45 7.34 9.09 6.25
C GLY A 45 5.83 9.22 6.13
N TYR A 46 5.06 8.14 6.30
CA TYR A 46 3.61 8.13 6.15
C TYR A 46 2.93 7.59 7.40
N LYS A 47 1.85 8.24 7.82
CA LYS A 47 0.94 7.71 8.85
C LYS A 47 -0.31 7.15 8.19
N GLY A 48 -0.63 5.89 8.48
CA GLY A 48 -1.79 5.19 7.91
C GLY A 48 -1.67 4.97 6.40
N LEU A 49 -0.47 4.57 5.94
CA LEU A 49 -0.21 4.30 4.53
C LEU A 49 -1.08 3.14 4.02
N GLN A 50 -1.69 3.36 2.86
CA GLN A 50 -2.30 2.30 2.05
C GLN A 50 -1.87 2.46 0.59
N ILE A 51 -1.30 1.40 0.03
CA ILE A 51 -0.90 1.32 -1.38
C ILE A 51 -1.88 0.38 -2.07
N LEU A 52 -2.82 0.93 -2.81
CA LEU A 52 -3.84 0.17 -3.52
C LEU A 52 -3.30 -0.24 -4.90
N LEU A 53 -3.17 -1.56 -5.10
CA LEU A 53 -2.74 -2.19 -6.34
C LEU A 53 -3.84 -3.14 -6.83
N TYR A 54 -4.83 -2.59 -7.52
CA TYR A 54 -5.98 -3.37 -7.99
C TYR A 54 -5.78 -3.74 -9.46
N TYR A 55 -6.12 -4.98 -9.78
CA TYR A 55 -6.02 -5.52 -11.12
C TYR A 55 -7.38 -5.99 -11.57
N THR A 56 -7.77 -5.71 -12.80
CA THR A 56 -8.91 -6.42 -13.40
C THR A 56 -8.56 -7.91 -13.53
N ALA A 57 -9.47 -8.80 -13.11
CA ALA A 57 -9.18 -10.23 -13.01
C ALA A 57 -8.88 -10.92 -14.37
N GLY A 58 -9.30 -10.31 -15.48
CA GLY A 58 -9.12 -10.86 -16.82
C GLY A 58 -7.78 -10.51 -17.46
N ASN A 59 -7.50 -9.21 -17.66
CA ASN A 59 -6.31 -8.76 -18.39
C ASN A 59 -5.29 -8.01 -17.53
N LEU A 60 -5.50 -7.97 -16.21
CA LEU A 60 -4.62 -7.31 -15.25
C LEU A 60 -4.42 -5.81 -15.50
N SER A 61 -5.37 -5.14 -16.17
CA SER A 61 -5.37 -3.68 -16.23
C SER A 61 -5.30 -3.13 -14.81
N THR A 62 -4.29 -2.28 -14.56
CA THR A 62 -3.84 -1.94 -13.21
C THR A 62 -4.33 -0.56 -12.79
N MET A 63 -4.91 -0.48 -11.60
CA MET A 63 -5.10 0.75 -10.87
C MET A 63 -4.08 0.81 -9.74
N PHE A 64 -3.30 1.89 -9.71
CA PHE A 64 -2.36 2.19 -8.64
C PHE A 64 -2.77 3.49 -7.93
N ARG A 65 -2.93 3.43 -6.61
CA ARG A 65 -3.24 4.62 -5.80
C ARG A 65 -2.59 4.55 -4.44
N VAL A 66 -2.01 5.66 -3.99
CA VAL A 66 -1.46 5.80 -2.65
C VAL A 66 -2.40 6.67 -1.81
N LYS A 67 -2.78 6.18 -0.63
CA LYS A 67 -3.56 6.90 0.39
C LYS A 67 -2.75 6.95 1.68
N TYR A 68 -2.89 8.04 2.44
CA TYR A 68 -2.28 8.21 3.76
C TYR A 68 -3.04 9.29 4.53
N GLY A 69 -2.98 9.24 5.86
CA GLY A 69 -3.55 10.30 6.70
C GLY A 69 -2.67 11.54 6.74
N SER A 70 -1.37 11.36 6.97
CA SER A 70 -0.38 12.44 6.94
C SER A 70 0.98 11.93 6.46
N LYS A 71 1.81 12.87 5.99
CA LYS A 71 3.19 12.63 5.56
C LYS A 71 4.12 13.53 6.38
N VAL A 72 5.31 13.04 6.73
CA VAL A 72 6.36 13.89 7.29
C VAL A 72 6.71 15.01 6.31
N SER A 73 7.00 16.19 6.83
CA SER A 73 7.50 17.31 6.03
C SER A 73 9.02 17.27 5.96
N ASP A 74 9.63 17.92 4.98
CA ASP A 74 11.10 17.99 4.82
C ASP A 74 11.85 18.53 6.06
N LYS A 75 11.15 19.17 7.00
CA LYS A 75 11.70 19.64 8.27
C LYS A 75 11.87 18.54 9.33
N PHE A 76 11.34 17.34 9.10
CA PHE A 76 11.38 16.24 10.06
C PHE A 76 12.79 15.66 10.22
N ASP A 77 13.67 15.81 9.21
CA ASP A 77 15.06 15.34 9.24
C ASP A 77 16.00 16.23 10.07
N LEU A 78 15.56 17.42 10.48
CA LEU A 78 16.41 18.38 11.22
C LEU A 78 16.38 18.18 12.74
N VAL A 79 15.70 17.15 13.24
CA VAL A 79 15.64 16.83 14.66
C VAL A 79 16.04 15.36 14.85
N GLN A 80 17.34 15.10 14.78
CA GLN A 80 17.97 13.91 15.39
C GLN A 80 18.50 14.27 16.77
#